data_AF-A0A392MGQ8-F1
#
_entry.id   AF-A0A392MGQ8-F1
#
_cell.length_a   1.000
_cell.length_b   1.000
_cell.length_c   1.000
_cell.angle_alpha   90.00
_cell.angle_beta   90.00
_cell.angle_gamma   90.00
#
_symmetry.space_group_name_H-M   'P 1'
#
loop_
_entity.id
_entity.type
_entity.pdbx_description
1 polymer ?
#
loop_
_entity_poly.entity_id
_entity_poly.type
_entity_poly.pdbx_seq_one_letter_code
_entity_poly.pdbx_strand_id
1 'polypeptide(L)'
;MKKFLVSFNFVGRLLGPRGNSLKRVEATTGCRVFIRGKGSIKDFDKEELLRGRPGFEHLNEPLHILIEAELPVNVVELRLRQAQEIIEELLKPVDESQDIYKRQQLRELAMLNSSFREESPQLSGSLSPFTSNEMIKRAKTDQ
;
A
#
# COMPACT_ATOMS: atom_id res chain seq x y z
N MET A 1 -19.93 12.61 -21.64
CA MET A 1 -19.33 12.49 -20.30
C MET A 1 -18.12 11.57 -20.41
N LYS A 2 -16.90 12.12 -20.39
CA LYS A 2 -15.68 11.28 -20.39
C LYS A 2 -15.56 10.70 -19.00
N LYS A 3 -15.92 9.41 -18.83
CA LYS A 3 -15.53 8.65 -17.64
C LYS A 3 -14.01 8.69 -17.60
N PHE A 4 -13.44 9.49 -16.70
CA PHE A 4 -12.07 9.32 -16.28
C PHE A 4 -12.01 7.93 -15.65
N LEU A 5 -11.62 6.92 -16.43
CA LEU A 5 -11.18 5.66 -15.87
C LEU A 5 -10.00 6.02 -14.99
N VAL A 6 -10.22 5.96 -13.68
CA VAL A 6 -9.17 6.10 -12.67
C VAL A 6 -8.03 5.20 -13.11
N SER A 7 -6.86 5.78 -13.34
CA SER A 7 -5.67 5.04 -13.77
C SER A 7 -5.40 3.92 -12.75
N PHE A 8 -5.46 2.66 -13.20
CA PHE A 8 -5.22 1.52 -12.33
C PHE A 8 -3.73 1.42 -12.02
N ASN A 9 -3.36 1.61 -10.75
CA ASN A 9 -1.97 1.55 -10.33
C ASN A 9 -1.58 0.11 -9.97
N PHE A 10 -1.06 -0.62 -10.95
CA PHE A 10 -0.59 -2.00 -10.80
C PHE A 10 0.52 -2.15 -9.75
N VAL A 11 1.48 -1.22 -9.72
CA VAL A 11 2.63 -1.26 -8.81
C VAL A 11 2.16 -1.10 -7.36
N GLY A 12 1.31 -0.10 -7.09
CA GLY A 12 0.75 0.13 -5.76
C GLY A 12 -0.17 -1.01 -5.31
N ARG A 13 -0.93 -1.59 -6.24
CA ARG A 13 -1.79 -2.77 -5.99
C ARG A 13 -0.97 -3.98 -5.56
N LEU A 14 0.11 -4.27 -6.27
CA LEU A 14 0.98 -5.41 -6.00
C LEU A 14 1.78 -5.23 -4.70
N LEU A 15 2.42 -4.08 -4.52
CA LEU A 15 3.22 -3.77 -3.32
C LEU A 15 2.35 -3.69 -2.06
N GLY A 16 1.21 -3.03 -2.15
CA GLY A 16 0.37 -2.74 -1.00
C GLY A 16 1.04 -1.86 0.06
N PRO A 17 0.45 -1.77 1.26
CA PRO A 17 0.94 -0.90 2.32
C PRO A 17 2.37 -1.29 2.72
N ARG A 18 3.32 -0.36 2.58
CA ARG A 18 4.75 -0.55 2.89
C ARG A 18 5.39 -1.77 2.21
N GLY A 19 4.84 -2.25 1.09
CA GLY A 19 5.33 -3.45 0.40
C GLY A 19 4.87 -4.78 1.05
N ASN A 20 3.98 -4.75 2.05
CA ASN A 20 3.55 -5.94 2.78
C ASN A 20 2.78 -6.93 1.91
N SER A 21 1.99 -6.46 0.94
CA SER A 21 1.24 -7.36 0.06
C SER A 21 2.19 -8.22 -0.76
N LEU A 22 3.20 -7.60 -1.40
CA LEU A 22 4.18 -8.34 -2.18
C LEU A 22 4.97 -9.32 -1.30
N LYS A 23 5.41 -8.88 -0.11
CA LYS A 23 6.11 -9.75 0.86
C LYS A 23 5.27 -10.97 1.26
N ARG A 24 3.95 -10.84 1.39
CA ARG A 24 3.06 -11.99 1.68
C ARG A 24 3.01 -12.96 0.51
N VAL A 25 2.97 -12.46 -0.74
CA VAL A 25 3.01 -13.31 -1.93
C VAL A 25 4.34 -14.06 -2.00
N GLU A 26 5.47 -13.36 -1.81
CA GLU A 26 6.80 -13.97 -1.76
C GLU A 26 6.92 -15.01 -0.64
N ALA A 27 6.46 -14.70 0.58
CA ALA A 27 6.51 -15.63 1.70
C ALA A 27 5.62 -16.87 1.51
N THR A 28 4.46 -16.72 0.87
CA THR A 28 3.52 -17.83 0.61
C THR A 28 4.07 -18.76 -0.48
N THR A 29 4.58 -18.17 -1.56
CA THR A 29 5.04 -18.90 -2.75
C THR A 29 6.46 -19.41 -2.59
N GLY A 30 7.29 -18.77 -1.77
CA GLY A 30 8.74 -19.02 -1.69
C GLY A 30 9.49 -18.47 -2.91
N CYS A 31 8.82 -17.69 -3.76
CA CYS A 31 9.40 -17.02 -4.91
C CYS A 31 9.80 -15.59 -4.55
N ARG A 32 10.77 -15.03 -5.28
CA ARG A 32 11.16 -13.63 -5.25
C ARG A 32 10.49 -12.92 -6.41
N VAL A 33 9.93 -11.74 -6.17
CA VAL A 33 9.16 -11.00 -7.17
C VAL A 33 9.74 -9.60 -7.32
N PHE A 34 10.14 -9.26 -8.54
CA PHE A 34 10.72 -7.97 -8.87
C PHE A 34 9.83 -7.19 -9.83
N ILE A 35 9.58 -5.93 -9.52
CA ILE A 35 8.94 -4.98 -10.42
C ILE A 35 10.04 -4.27 -11.20
N ARG A 36 10.05 -4.43 -12.53
CA ARG A 36 11.10 -3.96 -13.44
C ARG A 36 10.44 -3.23 -14.63
N GLY A 37 11.24 -2.67 -15.52
CA GLY A 37 10.74 -1.86 -16.62
C GLY A 37 10.57 -0.37 -16.31
N LYS A 38 10.20 0.38 -17.34
CA LYS A 38 9.87 1.81 -17.29
C LYS A 38 8.63 2.08 -16.44
N GLY A 39 8.71 3.03 -15.52
CA GLY A 39 7.65 3.35 -14.55
C GLY A 39 7.64 2.44 -13.32
N SER A 40 8.66 1.59 -13.14
CA SER A 40 8.83 0.81 -11.91
C SER A 40 9.29 1.68 -10.75
N ILE A 41 9.95 2.81 -11.03
CA ILE A 41 10.39 3.78 -10.04
C ILE A 41 9.33 4.89 -9.95
N LYS A 42 8.91 5.21 -8.73
CA LYS A 42 7.88 6.23 -8.48
C LYS A 42 8.27 7.62 -9.02
N ASP A 43 9.53 7.99 -8.88
CA ASP A 43 10.06 9.29 -9.28
C ASP A 43 10.67 9.21 -10.68
N PHE A 44 10.01 9.83 -11.66
CA PHE A 44 10.44 9.79 -13.08
C PHE A 44 11.84 10.38 -13.29
N ASP A 45 12.17 11.50 -12.65
CA ASP A 45 13.49 12.14 -12.80
C ASP A 45 14.63 11.24 -12.30
N LYS A 46 14.37 10.47 -11.23
CA LYS A 46 15.34 9.49 -10.73
C LYS A 46 15.45 8.30 -11.65
N GLU A 47 14.34 7.85 -12.23
CA GLU A 47 14.33 6.76 -13.21
C GLU A 47 15.21 7.12 -14.42
N GLU A 48 15.02 8.31 -14.99
CA GLU A 48 15.79 8.79 -16.14
C GLU A 48 17.29 8.89 -15.81
N LEU A 49 17.64 9.33 -14.59
CA LEU A 49 19.05 9.43 -14.15
C LEU A 49 19.71 8.06 -13.92
N LEU A 50 18.93 7.07 -13.49
CA LEU A 50 19.41 5.71 -13.25
C LEU A 50 19.47 4.87 -14.52
N ARG A 51 18.74 5.29 -15.56
CA ARG A 51 18.71 4.61 -16.84
C ARG A 51 20.11 4.49 -17.45
N GLY A 52 20.47 3.27 -17.86
CA GLY A 52 21.80 2.98 -18.41
C GLY A 52 22.91 2.79 -17.38
N ARG A 53 22.62 2.86 -16.07
CA ARG A 53 23.54 2.44 -15.01
C ARG A 53 23.56 0.90 -14.91
N PRO A 54 24.70 0.28 -14.54
CA PRO A 54 24.75 -1.16 -14.27
C PRO A 54 23.73 -1.53 -13.19
N GLY A 55 22.93 -2.57 -13.46
CA GLY A 55 21.83 -3.01 -12.60
C GLY A 55 20.46 -2.35 -12.88
N PHE A 56 20.41 -1.29 -13.69
CA PHE A 56 19.19 -0.58 -14.08
C PHE A 56 18.88 -0.68 -15.58
N GLU A 57 19.48 -1.64 -16.27
CA GLU A 57 19.29 -1.87 -17.72
C GLU A 57 17.82 -2.13 -18.08
N HIS A 58 17.10 -2.79 -17.16
CA HIS A 58 15.67 -3.07 -17.26
C HIS A 58 14.80 -1.83 -17.38
N LEU A 59 15.27 -0.61 -17.05
CA LEU A 59 14.49 0.61 -17.21
C LEU A 59 14.21 0.96 -18.69
N ASN A 60 14.90 0.30 -19.62
CA ASN A 60 14.60 0.39 -21.05
C ASN A 60 13.44 -0.51 -21.51
N GLU A 61 13.05 -1.49 -20.69
CA GLU A 61 12.02 -2.46 -21.00
C GLU A 61 10.63 -1.93 -20.60
N PRO A 62 9.52 -2.44 -21.18
CA PRO A 62 8.19 -2.12 -20.69
C PRO A 62 8.02 -2.56 -19.23
N LEU A 63 7.13 -1.90 -18.47
CA LEU A 63 6.80 -2.29 -17.09
C LEU A 63 6.41 -3.76 -17.04
N HIS A 64 7.15 -4.56 -16.27
CA HIS A 64 6.94 -6.00 -16.16
C HIS A 64 7.32 -6.51 -14.78
N ILE A 65 6.97 -7.77 -14.51
CA ILE A 65 7.28 -8.45 -13.26
C ILE A 65 8.17 -9.64 -13.59
N LEU A 66 9.27 -9.76 -12.87
CA LEU A 66 10.16 -10.91 -12.91
C LEU A 66 9.94 -11.74 -11.64
N ILE A 67 9.66 -13.04 -11.81
CA ILE A 67 9.52 -13.98 -10.70
C ILE A 67 10.70 -14.94 -10.76
N GLU A 68 11.49 -14.98 -9.69
CA GLU A 68 12.61 -15.91 -9.52
C GLU A 68 12.29 -16.89 -8.38
N ALA A 69 12.66 -18.15 -8.52
CA ALA A 69 12.44 -19.15 -7.48
C ALA A 69 13.73 -19.93 -7.23
N GLU A 70 14.22 -19.87 -6.00
CA GLU A 70 15.37 -20.65 -5.53
C GLU A 70 14.86 -21.79 -4.66
N LEU A 71 14.32 -22.81 -5.32
CA LEU A 71 13.62 -23.93 -4.69
C LEU A 71 14.05 -25.26 -5.31
N PRO A 72 13.85 -26.39 -4.59
CA PRO A 72 14.11 -27.71 -5.14
C PRO A 72 13.35 -27.97 -6.46
N VAL A 73 14.00 -28.62 -7.42
CA VAL A 73 13.50 -28.81 -8.80
C VAL A 73 12.13 -29.51 -8.84
N ASN A 74 11.83 -30.36 -7.85
CA ASN A 74 10.56 -31.06 -7.73
C ASN A 74 9.36 -30.16 -7.36
N VAL A 75 9.60 -28.95 -6.84
CA VAL A 75 8.52 -28.02 -6.41
C VAL A 75 8.60 -26.65 -7.07
N VAL A 76 9.74 -26.31 -7.69
CA VAL A 76 9.98 -24.98 -8.26
C VAL A 76 8.92 -24.60 -9.31
N GLU A 77 8.57 -25.52 -10.21
CA GLU A 77 7.57 -25.25 -11.26
C GLU A 77 6.18 -24.99 -10.66
N LEU A 78 5.79 -25.77 -9.66
CA LEU A 78 4.52 -25.61 -8.96
C LEU A 78 4.45 -24.26 -8.25
N ARG A 79 5.52 -23.87 -7.54
CA ARG A 79 5.57 -22.59 -6.82
C ARG A 79 5.61 -21.39 -7.76
N LEU A 80 6.33 -21.49 -8.89
CA LEU A 80 6.33 -20.46 -9.92
C LEU A 80 4.93 -20.25 -10.51
N ARG A 81 4.25 -21.34 -10.87
CA ARG A 81 2.87 -21.27 -11.37
C ARG A 81 1.92 -20.66 -10.35
N GLN A 82 2.03 -21.05 -9.08
CA GLN A 82 1.22 -20.48 -8.01
C GLN A 82 1.49 -18.97 -7.84
N ALA A 83 2.74 -18.53 -7.89
CA ALA A 83 3.08 -17.11 -7.83
C ALA A 83 2.52 -16.33 -9.02
N GLN A 84 2.61 -16.91 -10.22
CA GLN A 84 2.05 -16.33 -11.44
C GLN A 84 0.54 -16.14 -11.31
N GLU A 85 -0.20 -17.16 -10.88
CA GLU A 85 -1.68 -17.09 -10.73
C GLU A 85 -2.10 -15.98 -9.77
N ILE A 86 -1.44 -15.88 -8.60
CA ILE A 86 -1.72 -14.85 -7.60
C ILE A 86 -1.46 -13.45 -8.17
N ILE A 87 -0.32 -13.27 -8.84
CA ILE A 87 0.06 -11.97 -9.42
C ILE A 87 -0.90 -11.59 -10.55
N GLU A 88 -1.23 -12.52 -11.45
CA GLU A 88 -2.19 -12.28 -12.53
C GLU A 88 -3.57 -11.90 -11.98
N GLU A 89 -4.04 -12.55 -10.93
CA GLU A 89 -5.29 -12.18 -10.27
C GLU A 89 -5.24 -10.76 -9.69
N LEU A 90 -4.13 -10.39 -9.03
CA LEU A 90 -3.96 -9.05 -8.46
C LEU A 90 -3.90 -7.94 -9.52
N LEU A 91 -3.40 -8.25 -10.71
CA LEU A 91 -3.26 -7.30 -11.81
C LEU A 91 -4.53 -7.16 -12.66
N LYS A 92 -5.53 -8.01 -12.49
CA LYS A 92 -6.81 -7.85 -13.19
C LYS A 92 -7.49 -6.56 -12.71
N PRO A 93 -7.79 -5.60 -13.61
CA PRO A 93 -8.52 -4.40 -13.22
C PRO A 93 -9.95 -4.80 -12.81
N VAL A 94 -10.34 -4.40 -11.61
CA VAL A 94 -11.68 -4.60 -11.06
C VAL A 94 -12.32 -3.24 -10.85
N ASP A 95 -13.64 -3.15 -11.04
CA ASP A 95 -14.40 -1.95 -10.69
C ASP A 95 -14.16 -1.56 -9.23
N GLU A 96 -13.90 -0.28 -8.97
CA GLU A 96 -13.51 0.20 -7.63
C GLU A 96 -14.54 -0.12 -6.54
N SER A 97 -15.83 -0.15 -6.90
CA SER A 97 -16.92 -0.52 -5.99
C SER A 97 -16.84 -1.98 -5.52
N GLN A 98 -16.27 -2.85 -6.33
CA GLN A 98 -16.08 -4.28 -6.07
C GLN A 98 -14.65 -4.61 -5.63
N ASP A 99 -13.74 -3.63 -5.62
CA ASP A 99 -12.35 -3.83 -5.27
C ASP A 99 -12.15 -3.87 -3.74
N ILE A 100 -12.57 -4.98 -3.14
CA ILE A 100 -12.44 -5.27 -1.71
C ILE A 100 -10.97 -5.28 -1.29
N TYR A 101 -10.08 -5.80 -2.14
CA TYR A 101 -8.66 -5.91 -1.84
C TYR A 101 -8.00 -4.53 -1.73
N LYS A 102 -8.32 -3.58 -2.62
CA LYS A 102 -7.83 -2.18 -2.52
C LYS A 102 -8.32 -1.54 -1.23
N ARG A 103 -9.58 -1.77 -0.87
CA ARG A 103 -10.18 -1.25 0.37
C ARG A 103 -9.49 -1.79 1.61
N GLN A 104 -9.14 -3.08 1.60
CA GLN A 104 -8.40 -3.73 2.68
C GLN A 104 -6.98 -3.16 2.80
N GLN A 105 -6.27 -2.96 1.68
CA GLN A 105 -4.94 -2.33 1.66
C GLN A 105 -4.98 -0.89 2.20
N LEU A 106 -5.98 -0.10 1.81
CA LEU A 106 -6.15 1.27 2.30
C LEU A 106 -6.47 1.31 3.80
N ARG A 107 -7.25 0.35 4.30
CA ARG A 107 -7.53 0.19 5.73
C ARG A 107 -6.26 -0.16 6.51
N GLU A 108 -5.48 -1.13 6.04
CA GLU A 108 -4.19 -1.51 6.64
C GLU A 108 -3.23 -0.31 6.64
N LEU A 109 -3.16 0.44 5.53
CA LEU A 109 -2.33 1.65 5.42
C LEU A 109 -2.76 2.72 6.45
N ALA A 110 -4.06 2.97 6.60
CA ALA A 110 -4.58 3.94 7.56
C ALA A 110 -4.22 3.57 9.00
N MET A 111 -4.32 2.30 9.36
CA MET A 111 -3.93 1.80 10.68
C MET A 111 -2.43 1.94 10.95
N LEU A 112 -1.59 1.64 9.95
CA LEU A 112 -0.13 1.81 10.05
C LEU A 112 0.30 3.28 10.16
N ASN A 113 -0.51 4.20 9.64
CA ASN A 113 -0.27 5.63 9.75
C ASN A 113 -0.80 6.21 11.07
N SER A 114 -1.86 5.65 11.65
CA SER A 114 -2.38 6.09 12.96
C SER A 114 -1.50 5.65 14.13
N SER A 115 -0.93 4.44 14.10
CA SER A 115 0.00 3.99 15.15
C SER A 115 1.30 4.80 15.20
N PHE A 116 1.67 5.44 14.10
CA PHE A 116 2.83 6.36 14.04
C PHE A 116 2.55 7.75 14.64
N ARG A 117 1.28 8.07 14.95
CA ARG A 117 0.90 9.37 15.55
C ARG A 117 0.83 9.37 17.07
N GLU A 118 0.89 8.22 17.73
CA GLU A 118 0.92 8.16 19.21
C GLU A 118 2.31 8.47 19.83
N GLU A 119 3.38 8.54 19.02
CA GLU A 119 4.70 9.07 19.46
C GLU A 119 4.90 10.55 19.13
N SER A 120 3.86 11.37 19.34
CA SER A 120 4.02 12.82 19.49
C SER A 120 3.28 13.24 20.75
N PRO A 121 3.92 13.96 21.68
CA PRO A 121 3.36 14.21 23.00
C PRO A 121 2.08 15.03 22.91
N GLN A 122 1.03 14.50 23.53
CA GLN A 122 -0.11 15.23 24.11
C GLN A 122 -1.00 16.00 23.13
N LEU A 123 -2.07 15.34 22.68
CA LEU A 123 -3.40 15.97 22.65
C LEU A 123 -4.47 14.90 22.88
N SER A 124 -4.63 14.53 24.16
CA SER A 124 -5.78 13.80 24.66
C SER A 124 -7.04 14.67 24.54
N GLY A 125 -7.68 14.64 23.38
CA GLY A 125 -9.03 15.17 23.17
C GLY A 125 -10.07 14.06 23.25
N SER A 126 -10.12 13.34 24.37
CA SER A 126 -11.14 12.32 24.61
C SER A 126 -12.37 12.95 25.29
N LEU A 127 -13.48 12.93 24.54
CA LEU A 127 -14.86 12.71 24.97
C LEU A 127 -15.49 13.70 25.97
N SER A 128 -16.53 14.37 25.47
CA SER A 128 -17.58 15.01 26.26
C SER A 128 -18.23 14.01 27.24
N PRO A 129 -18.59 14.46 28.45
CA PRO A 129 -19.82 14.00 29.06
C PRO A 129 -20.68 15.16 29.58
N PHE A 130 -21.94 15.11 29.19
CA PHE A 130 -23.07 15.81 29.78
C PHE A 130 -23.23 15.40 31.26
N THR A 131 -23.24 16.35 32.20
CA THR A 131 -24.01 16.23 33.46
C THR A 131 -24.51 17.61 33.91
N SER A 132 -25.78 17.61 34.29
CA SER A 132 -26.62 18.75 34.64
C SER A 132 -26.43 19.20 36.09
N ASN A 133 -26.83 20.45 36.36
CA ASN A 133 -27.20 21.04 37.65
C ASN A 133 -26.12 21.13 38.76
N GLU A 134 -25.67 22.36 39.05
CA GLU A 134 -26.04 22.99 40.33
C GLU A 134 -25.96 24.51 40.26
N MET A 135 -27.04 25.11 40.75
CA MET A 135 -27.26 26.53 40.95
C MET A 135 -26.67 26.93 42.32
N ILE A 136 -26.59 28.24 42.57
CA ILE A 136 -26.67 28.93 43.88
C ILE A 136 -25.38 29.67 44.37
N LYS A 137 -25.57 30.99 44.56
CA LYS A 137 -24.90 32.00 45.44
C LYS A 137 -23.76 32.82 44.79
N ARG A 138 -23.69 34.15 44.88
CA ARG A 138 -24.51 35.25 45.45
C ARG A 138 -23.83 36.58 45.06
N ALA A 139 -24.61 37.64 44.86
CA ALA A 139 -24.18 38.98 44.46
C ALA A 139 -23.41 39.78 45.53
N LYS A 140 -22.65 40.82 45.11
CA LYS A 140 -22.77 42.22 45.58
C LYS A 140 -21.86 43.22 44.82
N THR A 141 -22.52 44.11 44.07
CA THR A 141 -22.50 45.59 44.05
C THR A 141 -21.28 46.41 44.49
N ASP A 142 -20.94 47.36 43.61
CA ASP A 142 -20.29 48.69 43.69
C ASP A 142 -19.31 49.04 44.83
N GLN A 143 -18.15 49.56 44.40
CA GLN A 143 -17.66 50.89 44.79
C GLN A 143 -16.82 51.51 43.68
#